data_AF-A0A3C0JQV1-F1
#
_entry.id   AF-A0A3C0JQV1-F1
#
_cell.length_a   1.000
_cell.length_b   1.000
_cell.length_c   1.000
_cell.angle_alpha   90.00
_cell.angle_beta   90.00
_cell.angle_gamma   90.00
#
_symmetry.space_group_name_H-M   'P 1'
#
loop_
_entity.id
_entity.type
_entity.pdbx_description
1 polymer ?
#
loop_
_entity_poly.entity_id
_entity_poly.type
_entity_poly.pdbx_seq_one_letter_code
_entity_poly.pdbx_strand_id
1 'polypeptide(L)' 'EGKDGLLYVSEGSRDDSPSRVSVLDKQGNVLGRFNARGGHGSWVDAHGDIYVGTPTSVDKYVRNR' A
#
# COMPACT_ATOMS: atom_id res chain seq x y z
N GLU A 1 -5.88 8.67 -2.24
CA GLU A 1 -6.68 8.78 -1.00
C GLU A 1 -7.81 7.77 -1.10
N GLY A 2 -8.02 6.95 -0.06
CA GLY A 2 -9.15 6.03 0.01
C GLY A 2 -10.41 6.73 0.50
N LYS A 3 -11.57 6.05 0.41
CA LYS A 3 -12.85 6.60 0.93
C LYS A 3 -12.84 6.83 2.44
N ASP A 4 -11.94 6.18 3.17
CA ASP A 4 -11.71 6.37 4.59
C ASP A 4 -10.85 7.60 4.92
N GLY A 5 -10.45 8.37 3.91
CA GLY A 5 -9.62 9.56 4.06
C GLY A 5 -8.15 9.25 4.34
N LEU A 6 -7.75 7.98 4.28
CA LEU A 6 -6.37 7.54 4.46
C LEU A 6 -5.58 7.65 3.14
N LEU A 7 -4.29 7.88 3.27
CA LEU A 7 -3.34 7.88 2.17
C LEU A 7 -2.63 6.52 2.12
N TYR A 8 -2.46 6.00 0.91
CA TYR A 8 -1.82 4.71 0.66
C TYR A 8 -0.65 4.96 -0.27
N VAL A 9 0.55 4.71 0.21
CA VAL A 9 1.78 5.05 -0.48
C VAL A 9 2.52 3.76 -0.78
N SER A 10 2.68 3.48 -2.07
CA SER A 10 3.64 2.48 -2.54
C SER A 10 5.05 3.04 -2.38
N GLU A 11 5.87 2.35 -1.62
CA GLU A 11 7.28 2.68 -1.45
C GLU A 11 8.12 1.65 -2.20
N GLY A 12 8.94 2.14 -3.13
CA GLY A 12 9.94 1.33 -3.82
C GLY A 12 10.98 0.79 -2.83
N SER A 13 11.61 -0.32 -3.20
CA SER A 13 12.76 -0.82 -2.45
C SER A 13 13.91 0.18 -2.52
N ARG A 14 14.60 0.38 -1.40
CA ARG A 14 15.78 1.25 -1.32
C ARG A 14 16.77 0.65 -0.35
N ASP A 15 18.03 0.52 -0.76
CA ASP A 15 19.09 -0.13 0.01
C ASP A 15 18.60 -1.53 0.47
N ASP A 16 18.74 -1.86 1.76
CA ASP A 16 18.30 -3.15 2.32
C ASP A 16 16.79 -3.18 2.69
N SER A 17 16.03 -2.13 2.38
CA SER A 17 14.60 -2.08 2.65
C SER A 17 13.76 -2.71 1.53
N PRO A 18 12.88 -3.67 1.83
CA PRO A 18 11.95 -4.20 0.85
C PRO A 18 10.94 -3.13 0.41
N SER A 19 10.34 -3.34 -0.78
CA SER A 19 9.14 -2.62 -1.16
C SER A 19 8.04 -2.81 -0.11
N ARG A 20 7.22 -1.78 0.07
CA ARG A 20 6.20 -1.75 1.12
C ARG A 20 5.04 -0.83 0.74
N VAL A 21 3.95 -1.00 1.46
CA VAL A 21 2.85 -0.06 1.45
C VAL A 21 2.76 0.57 2.83
N SER A 22 2.70 1.90 2.88
CA SER A 22 2.35 2.64 4.08
C SER A 22 0.94 3.17 3.99
N VAL A 23 0.22 3.08 5.11
CA VAL A 23 -1.07 3.71 5.34
C VAL A 23 -0.84 4.91 6.25
N LEU A 24 -1.24 6.08 5.80
CA LEU A 24 -1.02 7.33 6.50
C LEU A 24 -2.34 8.08 6.72
N ASP A 25 -2.39 8.90 7.76
CA ASP A 25 -3.39 9.94 7.86
C ASP A 25 -3.07 11.13 6.91
N LYS A 26 -3.95 12.14 6.88
CA LYS A 26 -3.80 13.32 6.03
C LYS A 26 -2.67 14.26 6.46
N GLN A 27 -2.19 14.11 7.70
CA GLN A 27 -1.07 14.87 8.23
C GLN A 27 0.27 14.20 7.91
N GLY A 28 0.24 13.00 7.34
CA GLY A 28 1.43 12.22 6.98
C GLY A 28 1.94 11.33 8.12
N ASN A 29 1.17 11.13 9.20
CA ASN A 29 1.53 10.16 10.23
C ASN A 29 1.28 8.74 9.71
N VAL A 30 2.24 7.85 9.91
CA VAL A 30 2.12 6.44 9.50
C VAL A 30 1.26 5.70 10.52
N LEU A 31 0.12 5.17 10.06
CA LEU A 31 -0.82 4.37 10.86
C LEU A 31 -0.52 2.87 10.76
N GLY A 32 0.08 2.44 9.65
CA GLY A 32 0.43 1.04 9.42
C GLY A 32 1.35 0.88 8.23
N ARG A 33 2.11 -0.22 8.21
CA ARG A 33 3.07 -0.53 7.15
C ARG A 33 3.23 -2.03 7.01
N PHE A 34 3.30 -2.51 5.77
CA PHE A 34 3.55 -3.92 5.48
C PHE A 34 4.40 -4.09 4.22
N ASN A 35 5.16 -5.18 4.17
CA ASN A 35 6.00 -5.51 3.02
C ASN A 35 5.14 -5.90 1.82
N ALA A 36 5.59 -5.52 0.63
CA ALA A 36 4.97 -5.87 -0.64
C ALA A 36 6.01 -6.41 -1.62
N ARG A 37 5.60 -7.27 -2.55
CA ARG A 37 6.50 -7.88 -3.56
C ARG A 37 6.98 -6.91 -4.65
N GLY A 38 6.48 -5.68 -4.68
CA GLY A 38 6.80 -4.62 -5.63
C GLY A 38 6.02 -3.34 -5.31
N GLY A 39 6.22 -2.24 -6.04
CA GLY A 39 5.62 -0.96 -5.63
C GLY A 39 5.78 0.22 -6.58
N HIS A 40 5.49 0.06 -7.88
CA HIS A 40 5.41 1.22 -8.78
C HIS A 40 3.99 1.82 -8.86
N GLY A 41 2.95 0.99 -8.66
CA GLY A 41 1.57 1.43 -8.70
C GLY A 41 0.68 0.61 -7.78
N SER A 42 -0.16 1.31 -7.02
CA SER A 42 -1.18 0.70 -6.17
C SER A 42 -2.53 1.38 -6.38
N TRP A 43 -3.60 0.60 -6.23
CA TRP A 43 -4.98 1.09 -6.22
C TRP A 43 -5.69 0.63 -4.95
N VAL A 44 -6.67 1.41 -4.50
CA VAL A 44 -7.52 1.08 -3.35
C VAL A 44 -8.96 1.08 -3.81
N ASP A 45 -9.67 -0.03 -3.58
CA ASP A 45 -11.08 -0.14 -3.95
C ASP A 45 -12.02 0.45 -2.87
N ALA A 46 -13.33 0.37 -3.14
CA ALA A 46 -14.34 0.90 -2.23
C ALA A 46 -14.44 0.15 -0.88
N HIS A 47 -13.88 -1.06 -0.78
CA HIS A 47 -13.82 -1.83 0.47
C HIS A 47 -12.57 -1.52 1.30
N GLY A 48 -11.63 -0.75 0.74
CA GLY A 48 -10.34 -0.48 1.36
C GLY A 48 -9.30 -1.59 1.15
N ASP A 49 -9.57 -2.52 0.22
CA ASP A 49 -8.60 -3.52 -0.21
C ASP A 49 -7.57 -2.86 -1.12
N ILE A 50 -6.32 -3.26 -0.97
CA ILE A 50 -5.17 -2.66 -1.66
C ILE A 50 -4.67 -3.61 -2.74
N TYR A 51 -4.55 -3.11 -3.96
CA TYR A 51 -4.05 -3.84 -5.11
C TYR A 51 -2.68 -3.29 -5.47
N VAL A 52 -1.67 -4.15 -5.55
CA VAL A 52 -0.30 -3.75 -5.88
C VAL A 52 0.15 -4.50 -7.13
N GLY A 53 0.56 -3.75 -8.15
CA GLY A 53 1.13 -4.31 -9.36
C GLY A 53 2.51 -4.91 -9.10
N THR A 54 2.72 -6.13 -9.58
CA THR A 54 4.04 -6.78 -9.66
C THR A 54 4.40 -7.00 -11.14
N PRO A 55 5.62 -7.43 -11.48
CA PRO A 55 6.00 -7.63 -12.89
C PRO A 55 5.10 -8.61 -13.67
N THR A 56 4.49 -9.59 -13.00
CA THR A 56 3.75 -10.69 -13.65
C THR A 56 2.36 -10.94 -13.07
N SER A 57 1.96 -10.22 -12.01
CA SER A 57 0.72 -10.47 -11.28
C SER A 57 0.25 -9.22 -10.52
N VAL A 58 -0.94 -9.30 -9.91
CA VAL A 58 -1.44 -8.30 -8.98
C VAL A 58 -1.65 -8.97 -7.62
N ASP A 59 -1.03 -8.42 -6.58
CA ASP A 59 -1.32 -8.81 -5.20
C ASP A 59 -2.52 -8.05 -4.67
N LYS A 60 -3.40 -8.75 -3.97
CA LYS A 60 -4.51 -8.16 -3.22
C LYS A 60 -4.27 -8.31 -1.73
N TYR A 61 -4.23 -7.19 -1.01
CA TYR A 61 -4.13 -7.14 0.44
C TYR A 61 -5.49 -6.76 1.01
N VAL A 62 -6.02 -7.65 1.86
CA VAL A 62 -7.32 -7.50 2.52
C VAL A 62 -7.09 -7.22 3.99
N ARG A 63 -7.88 -6.31 4.56
CA ARG A 63 -7.82 -6.04 6.01
C ARG A 63 -8.43 -7.23 6.76
N ASN A 64 -7.67 -7.81 7.70
CA ASN A 64 -8.27 -8.71 8.68
C ASN A 64 -9.19 -7.89 9.60
N ARG A 65 -10.40 -8.40 9.80
CA ARG A 65 -11.38 -7.85 10.74
C ARG A 65 -11.20 -8.46 12.12
#